data_AF-A0A5N6IQ66-F1
#
_entry.id   AF-A0A5N6IQ66-F1
#
_cell.length_a   1.000
_cell.length_b   1.000
_cell.length_c   1.000
_cell.angle_alpha   90.00
_cell.angle_beta   90.00
_cell.angle_gamma   90.00
#
_symmetry.space_group_name_H-M   'P 1'
#
loop_
_entity.id
_entity.type
_entity.pdbx_description
1 polymer ?
#
loop_
_entity_poly.entity_id
_entity_poly.type
_entity_poly.pdbx_seq_one_letter_code
_entity_poly.pdbx_strand_id
1 'polypeptide(L)'
;MERLPLTDLVNHMKGNQTTNRWDVVVSYDEDKINELLQADSTKLEEILQIEPFTKEVNFWIIVAEGTFDLQLKNPRLQFLADTTQVALVCELMGTYEFPTTGKGKEEIAAGTQLRLIVSLFNCAGQRIESNGGATFVPESKNGIVEGATKDYTIQLDPGNGRGHGLCLVFRNMEAKAISTDTTMKNLAAPIETGITEHFGDAKKIYYYLRVLSKYTPSYVNRLLEPLAFNFSITPPDNDRRIPGVLTTWISVKGGEGGGQQPSGQNPLYFRPDGQTQCPIPKGSSASVIISSYTMANCFFIPNLLRSFKNVKQKDNTGELAFEGDMQAENIYVEALDTKAKYSSWQSEYSKGEGVDLPVDTAPTEITVSQDVVTASSKPVTVSFTSDSKTCKWSYYRDPGVAGGKPTLSGGNVTLNFTWNAVATDEPTFWLNWAGASTGYPYFYKDIHAPKPNINLSMDALDYVLTTNVFFPGKAIFKAHSPVANADKSTGLAVPRDLILTGDVATE
;
A
#
# COMPACT_ATOMS: atom_id res chain seq x y z
N MET A 1 9.43 18.13 5.46
CA MET A 1 9.66 16.84 4.75
C MET A 1 9.14 17.00 3.34
N GLU A 2 9.92 16.72 2.29
CA GLU A 2 9.47 16.91 0.92
C GLU A 2 8.59 15.74 0.44
N ARG A 3 7.50 16.03 -0.26
CA ARG A 3 6.81 15.01 -1.08
C ARG A 3 7.58 14.88 -2.38
N LEU A 4 8.04 13.68 -2.72
CA LEU A 4 8.73 13.45 -3.98
C LEU A 4 7.74 13.08 -5.10
N PRO A 5 8.06 13.36 -6.38
CA PRO A 5 7.39 12.67 -7.48
C PRO A 5 7.43 11.15 -7.29
N LEU A 6 6.40 10.43 -7.77
CA LEU A 6 6.33 8.97 -7.59
C LEU A 6 7.57 8.24 -8.11
N THR A 7 8.10 8.64 -9.28
CA THR A 7 9.30 8.03 -9.86
C THR A 7 10.52 8.16 -8.96
N ASP A 8 10.70 9.31 -8.31
CA ASP A 8 11.83 9.58 -7.43
C ASP A 8 11.69 8.79 -6.13
N LEU A 9 10.48 8.76 -5.56
CA LEU A 9 10.19 7.93 -4.38
C LEU A 9 10.46 6.45 -4.66
N VAL A 10 9.98 5.94 -5.80
CA VAL A 10 10.23 4.56 -6.25
C VAL A 10 11.72 4.27 -6.38
N ASN A 11 12.50 5.21 -6.92
CA ASN A 11 13.95 5.04 -7.00
C ASN A 11 14.61 4.97 -5.62
N HIS A 12 14.14 5.71 -4.63
CA HIS A 12 14.64 5.63 -3.26
C HIS A 12 14.25 4.30 -2.58
N MET A 13 13.12 3.72 -2.97
CA MET A 13 12.64 2.42 -2.44
C MET A 13 13.35 1.21 -3.07
N LYS A 14 14.02 1.36 -4.22
CA LYS A 14 14.62 0.23 -4.96
C LYS A 14 15.61 -0.54 -4.09
N GLY A 15 15.34 -1.84 -3.94
CA GLY A 15 16.17 -2.73 -3.15
C GLY A 15 16.14 -2.50 -1.63
N ASN A 16 15.35 -1.56 -1.12
CA ASN A 16 15.30 -1.24 0.32
C ASN A 16 14.01 -1.77 0.96
N GLN A 17 14.10 -2.29 2.20
CA GLN A 17 12.91 -2.56 3.00
C GLN A 17 12.43 -1.25 3.61
N THR A 18 11.23 -0.83 3.26
CA THR A 18 10.71 0.50 3.55
C THR A 18 9.55 0.48 4.55
N THR A 19 9.05 -0.71 4.87
CA THR A 19 7.93 -0.91 5.80
C THR A 19 8.34 -1.05 7.28
N ASN A 20 9.62 -0.90 7.62
CA ASN A 20 10.13 -1.15 8.98
C ASN A 20 9.72 -2.55 9.53
N ARG A 21 9.74 -3.58 8.66
CA ARG A 21 9.31 -4.97 8.95
C ARG A 21 7.81 -5.14 9.24
N TRP A 22 7.01 -4.11 9.01
CA TRP A 22 5.56 -4.26 8.97
C TRP A 22 5.13 -4.80 7.61
N ASP A 23 3.97 -5.44 7.54
CA ASP A 23 3.51 -6.07 6.31
C ASP A 23 2.87 -5.06 5.35
N VAL A 24 2.09 -4.12 5.90
CA VAL A 24 1.39 -3.08 5.15
C VAL A 24 1.55 -1.73 5.85
N VAL A 25 1.83 -0.70 5.07
CA VAL A 25 1.88 0.70 5.51
C VAL A 25 0.84 1.47 4.73
N VAL A 26 -0.05 2.16 5.43
CA VAL A 26 -1.06 3.02 4.79
C VAL A 26 -0.90 4.43 5.30
N SER A 27 -0.89 5.39 4.38
CA SER A 27 -0.64 6.80 4.72
C SER A 27 -1.73 7.71 4.16
N TYR A 28 -2.09 8.72 4.95
CA TYR A 28 -3.14 9.68 4.63
C TYR A 28 -2.71 11.12 4.91
N ASP A 29 -3.11 12.00 4.01
CA ASP A 29 -2.89 13.45 4.08
C ASP A 29 -3.72 14.12 5.18
N GLU A 30 -3.09 14.93 6.04
CA GLU A 30 -3.74 15.69 7.12
C GLU A 30 -4.87 16.60 6.61
N ASP A 31 -4.68 17.29 5.48
CA ASP A 31 -5.71 18.19 4.94
C ASP A 31 -6.96 17.41 4.52
N LYS A 32 -6.77 16.21 3.94
CA LYS A 32 -7.90 15.35 3.59
C LYS A 32 -8.57 14.72 4.81
N ILE A 33 -7.82 14.34 5.84
CA ILE A 33 -8.40 13.93 7.11
C ILE A 33 -9.27 15.06 7.69
N ASN A 34 -8.79 16.30 7.59
CA ASN A 34 -9.51 17.47 8.06
C ASN A 34 -10.77 17.80 7.27
N GLU A 35 -10.75 17.67 5.94
CA GLU A 35 -11.95 17.78 5.11
C GLU A 35 -13.03 16.80 5.59
N LEU A 36 -12.64 15.55 5.90
CA LEU A 36 -13.56 14.53 6.40
C LEU A 36 -14.03 14.80 7.84
N LEU A 37 -13.16 15.30 8.71
CA LEU A 37 -13.51 15.67 10.09
C LEU A 37 -14.52 16.82 10.13
N GLN A 38 -14.34 17.81 9.24
CA GLN A 38 -15.23 18.97 9.14
C GLN A 38 -16.58 18.60 8.54
N ALA A 39 -16.60 17.70 7.55
CA ALA A 39 -17.84 17.20 6.97
C ALA A 39 -18.73 16.43 7.97
N ASP A 40 -18.13 15.85 9.02
CA ASP A 40 -18.81 15.06 10.05
C ASP A 40 -18.57 15.62 11.47
N SER A 41 -18.56 16.95 11.60
CA SER A 41 -18.24 17.64 12.86
C SER A 41 -19.30 17.45 13.94
N THR A 42 -20.48 16.93 13.61
CA THR A 42 -21.56 16.63 14.57
C THR A 42 -21.13 15.61 15.61
N LYS A 43 -20.18 14.72 15.27
CA LYS A 43 -19.58 13.78 16.23
C LYS A 43 -18.68 14.43 17.27
N LEU A 44 -18.32 15.70 17.08
CA LEU A 44 -17.51 16.47 18.01
C LEU A 44 -18.36 17.38 18.91
N GLU A 45 -19.69 17.28 18.89
CA GLU A 45 -20.57 18.22 19.61
C GLU A 45 -20.22 18.36 21.10
N GLU A 46 -19.94 17.24 21.80
CA GLU A 46 -19.53 17.24 23.21
C GLU A 46 -18.18 17.93 23.47
N ILE A 47 -17.33 18.08 22.44
CA ILE A 47 -16.04 18.78 22.51
C ILE A 47 -16.19 20.24 22.09
N LEU A 48 -17.13 20.52 21.18
CA LEU A 48 -17.31 21.85 20.60
C LEU A 48 -18.15 22.79 21.48
N GLN A 49 -18.89 22.25 22.45
CA GLN A 49 -19.65 22.99 23.44
C GLN A 49 -18.86 23.09 24.75
N ILE A 50 -18.57 24.31 25.19
CA ILE A 50 -17.90 24.59 26.47
C ILE A 50 -18.95 25.17 27.41
N GLU A 51 -19.09 24.60 28.59
CA GLU A 51 -19.98 25.17 29.61
C GLU A 51 -19.48 26.56 30.02
N PRO A 52 -20.37 27.57 30.15
CA PRO A 52 -19.97 28.89 30.59
C PRO A 52 -19.21 28.84 31.91
N PHE A 53 -18.13 29.62 32.02
CA PHE A 53 -17.28 29.65 33.19
C PHE A 53 -16.87 31.07 33.56
N THR A 54 -16.36 31.22 34.78
CA THR A 54 -15.95 32.51 35.32
C THR A 54 -14.48 32.46 35.74
N LYS A 55 -13.71 33.50 35.39
CA LYS A 55 -12.29 33.63 35.74
C LYS A 55 -11.91 35.04 36.13
N GLU A 56 -10.99 35.14 37.08
CA GLU A 56 -10.35 36.41 37.41
C GLU A 56 -9.45 36.87 36.25
N VAL A 57 -9.59 38.15 35.90
CA VAL A 57 -8.79 38.81 34.87
C VAL A 57 -8.09 40.01 35.50
N ASN A 58 -6.77 40.02 35.39
CA ASN A 58 -5.95 41.08 35.95
C ASN A 58 -5.66 42.16 34.90
N PHE A 59 -6.33 43.29 35.04
CA PHE A 59 -6.14 44.48 34.21
C PHE A 59 -5.15 45.46 34.85
N TRP A 60 -3.91 45.04 35.13
CA TRP A 60 -2.79 45.81 35.70
C TRP A 60 -3.03 46.53 37.04
N ILE A 61 -4.10 47.31 37.15
CA ILE A 61 -4.53 48.14 38.27
C ILE A 61 -5.79 47.55 38.94
N ILE A 62 -6.58 46.74 38.23
CA ILE A 62 -7.86 46.19 38.71
C ILE A 62 -7.92 44.68 38.44
N VAL A 63 -8.36 43.90 39.42
CA VAL A 63 -8.78 42.50 39.21
C VAL A 63 -10.29 42.50 39.04
N ALA A 64 -10.77 41.96 37.93
CA ALA A 64 -12.20 41.83 37.64
C ALA A 64 -12.55 40.36 37.37
N GLU A 65 -13.74 39.96 37.78
CA GLU A 65 -14.28 38.65 37.49
C GLU A 65 -14.98 38.70 36.11
N GLY A 66 -14.50 37.88 35.17
CA GLY A 66 -15.04 37.78 33.81
C GLY A 66 -15.83 36.49 33.63
N THR A 67 -17.04 36.60 33.11
CA THR A 67 -17.85 35.45 32.68
C THR A 67 -17.66 35.22 31.19
N PHE A 68 -17.39 33.98 30.81
CA PHE A 68 -17.10 33.56 29.44
C PHE A 68 -18.14 32.52 28.99
N ASP A 69 -18.77 32.77 27.85
CA ASP A 69 -19.72 31.88 27.20
C ASP A 69 -19.18 31.60 25.79
N LEU A 70 -18.49 30.46 25.64
CA LEU A 70 -17.61 30.17 24.51
C LEU A 70 -18.10 28.96 23.71
N GLN A 71 -17.90 29.01 22.40
CA GLN A 71 -18.18 27.90 21.49
C GLN A 71 -17.01 27.68 20.54
N LEU A 72 -16.72 26.41 20.24
CA LEU A 72 -15.72 26.04 19.25
C LEU A 72 -16.40 25.68 17.93
N LYS A 73 -15.81 26.11 16.82
CA LYS A 73 -16.28 25.75 15.47
C LYS A 73 -15.13 25.34 14.56
N ASN A 74 -15.49 24.72 13.45
CA ASN A 74 -14.58 24.37 12.36
C ASN A 74 -13.32 23.62 12.84
N PRO A 75 -13.48 22.49 13.57
CA PRO A 75 -12.36 21.76 14.14
C PRO A 75 -11.42 21.25 13.04
N ARG A 76 -10.12 21.39 13.28
CA ARG A 76 -9.07 20.91 12.38
C ARG A 76 -7.95 20.26 13.19
N LEU A 77 -7.62 19.03 12.87
CA LEU A 77 -6.45 18.34 13.40
C LEU A 77 -5.16 18.95 12.82
N GLN A 78 -4.15 19.03 13.67
CA GLN A 78 -2.79 19.38 13.32
C GLN A 78 -1.84 18.43 14.04
N PHE A 79 -1.02 17.71 13.29
CA PHE A 79 0.01 16.84 13.84
C PHE A 79 1.18 17.65 14.38
N LEU A 80 1.64 17.31 15.59
CA LEU A 80 2.75 17.99 16.24
C LEU A 80 4.03 17.15 16.14
N ALA A 81 5.18 17.82 16.12
CA ALA A 81 6.48 17.16 16.00
C ALA A 81 6.81 16.28 17.22
N ASP A 82 7.65 15.27 16.99
CA ASP A 82 8.39 14.47 17.99
C ASP A 82 7.58 13.88 19.15
N THR A 83 6.27 13.70 18.94
CA THR A 83 5.34 13.22 19.97
C THR A 83 4.20 12.43 19.32
N THR A 84 3.36 11.79 20.14
CA THR A 84 2.02 11.35 19.73
C THR A 84 0.96 12.44 19.99
N GLN A 85 1.37 13.71 20.13
CA GLN A 85 0.43 14.79 20.39
C GLN A 85 -0.10 15.39 19.09
N VAL A 86 -1.34 15.84 19.16
CA VAL A 86 -2.00 16.55 18.09
C VAL A 86 -2.69 17.77 18.68
N ALA A 87 -2.82 18.83 17.88
CA ALA A 87 -3.65 19.97 18.23
C ALA A 87 -4.98 19.86 17.49
N LEU A 88 -6.09 19.94 18.22
CA LEU A 88 -7.40 20.26 17.63
C LEU A 88 -7.52 21.78 17.60
N VAL A 89 -7.37 22.35 16.42
CA VAL A 89 -7.47 23.79 16.17
C VAL A 89 -8.90 24.12 15.82
N CYS A 90 -9.52 24.98 16.62
CA CYS A 90 -10.89 25.44 16.41
C CYS A 90 -10.92 26.95 16.30
N GLU A 91 -11.91 27.46 15.59
CA GLU A 91 -12.33 28.86 15.72
C GLU A 91 -13.00 29.05 17.09
N LEU A 92 -12.59 30.09 17.82
CA LEU A 92 -13.19 30.45 19.10
C LEU A 92 -14.21 31.56 18.89
N MET A 93 -15.47 31.27 19.21
CA MET A 93 -16.57 32.23 19.17
C MET A 93 -17.21 32.35 20.55
N GLY A 94 -18.11 33.32 20.71
CA GLY A 94 -18.91 33.49 21.91
C GLY A 94 -18.83 34.89 22.45
N THR A 95 -19.09 35.04 23.74
CA THR A 95 -19.11 36.32 24.44
C THR A 95 -18.39 36.27 25.76
N TYR A 96 -17.94 37.44 26.22
CA TYR A 96 -17.46 37.64 27.58
C TYR A 96 -18.09 38.89 28.19
N GLU A 97 -18.22 38.91 29.51
CA GLU A 97 -18.67 40.09 30.24
C GLU A 97 -17.90 40.27 31.55
N PHE A 98 -17.68 41.54 31.93
CA PHE A 98 -17.12 41.92 33.21
C PHE A 98 -18.16 42.70 34.00
N PRO A 99 -18.97 42.05 34.85
CA PRO A 99 -20.09 42.70 35.53
C PRO A 99 -19.68 43.96 36.32
N THR A 100 -18.47 43.96 36.87
CA THR A 100 -17.90 45.09 37.64
C THR A 100 -17.60 46.33 36.80
N THR A 101 -17.53 46.22 35.46
CA THR A 101 -17.25 47.34 34.56
C THR A 101 -18.50 48.06 34.06
N GLY A 102 -19.69 47.49 34.29
CA GLY A 102 -20.97 48.03 33.80
C GLY A 102 -21.14 47.98 32.27
N LYS A 103 -20.18 47.41 31.54
CA LYS A 103 -20.32 47.11 30.11
C LYS A 103 -21.12 45.82 29.93
N GLY A 104 -21.95 45.78 28.88
CA GLY A 104 -22.66 44.56 28.48
C GLY A 104 -21.73 43.50 27.90
N LYS A 105 -22.31 42.39 27.46
CA LYS A 105 -21.57 41.30 26.78
C LYS A 105 -20.83 41.83 25.54
N GLU A 106 -19.54 41.51 25.48
CA GLU A 106 -18.68 41.77 24.33
C GLU A 106 -18.43 40.44 23.58
N GLU A 107 -18.30 40.50 22.26
CA GLU A 107 -18.04 39.30 21.45
C GLU A 107 -16.55 38.94 21.42
N ILE A 108 -16.25 37.65 21.33
CA ILE A 108 -14.89 37.19 21.02
C ILE A 108 -14.49 37.71 19.64
N ALA A 109 -13.33 38.36 19.55
CA ALA A 109 -12.88 38.98 18.30
C ALA A 109 -12.74 37.94 17.17
N ALA A 110 -13.26 38.28 15.99
CA ALA A 110 -13.20 37.41 14.82
C ALA A 110 -11.76 37.01 14.47
N GLY A 111 -11.58 35.76 14.03
CA GLY A 111 -10.27 35.20 13.73
C GLY A 111 -9.47 34.74 14.96
N THR A 112 -10.06 34.81 16.17
CA THR A 112 -9.48 34.17 17.35
C THR A 112 -9.60 32.65 17.23
N GLN A 113 -8.49 31.96 17.45
CA GLN A 113 -8.41 30.51 17.38
C GLN A 113 -8.06 29.93 18.75
N LEU A 114 -8.49 28.70 18.97
CA LEU A 114 -8.10 27.90 20.11
C LEU A 114 -7.43 26.63 19.64
N ARG A 115 -6.24 26.34 20.16
CA ARG A 115 -5.56 25.06 19.95
C ARG A 115 -5.68 24.23 21.22
N LEU A 116 -6.36 23.09 21.12
CA LEU A 116 -6.43 22.09 22.18
C LEU A 116 -5.36 21.03 21.92
N ILE A 117 -4.28 21.05 22.70
CA ILE A 117 -3.17 20.10 22.56
C ILE A 117 -3.50 18.84 23.35
N VAL A 118 -3.72 17.75 22.63
CA VAL A 118 -4.16 16.46 23.17
C VAL A 118 -3.22 15.34 22.74
N SER A 119 -3.34 14.18 23.38
CA SER A 119 -2.60 13.00 22.96
C SER A 119 -3.44 12.13 22.03
N LEU A 120 -2.82 11.62 20.97
CA LEU A 120 -3.36 10.58 20.10
C LEU A 120 -2.87 9.22 20.62
N PHE A 121 -3.79 8.26 20.75
CA PHE A 121 -3.54 6.92 21.27
C PHE A 121 -4.15 5.85 20.38
N ASN A 122 -3.55 4.66 20.41
CA ASN A 122 -4.18 3.44 19.96
C ASN A 122 -5.32 3.05 20.92
N CYS A 123 -6.45 2.56 20.39
CA CYS A 123 -7.56 2.06 21.19
C CYS A 123 -8.08 0.71 20.68
N ALA A 124 -8.45 -0.18 21.60
CA ALA A 124 -9.07 -1.47 21.30
C ALA A 124 -10.58 -1.46 21.61
N GLY A 125 -11.36 -2.17 20.81
CA GLY A 125 -12.82 -2.25 20.94
C GLY A 125 -13.41 -3.39 20.13
N GLN A 126 -14.71 -3.32 19.93
CA GLN A 126 -15.50 -4.26 19.15
C GLN A 126 -16.27 -3.50 18.07
N ARG A 127 -16.42 -4.13 16.92
CA ARG A 127 -17.32 -3.65 15.88
C ARG A 127 -18.69 -4.27 16.12
N ILE A 128 -19.71 -3.44 16.28
CA ILE A 128 -21.11 -3.85 16.39
C ILE A 128 -21.83 -3.41 15.12
N GLU A 129 -22.42 -4.37 14.41
CA GLU A 129 -23.31 -4.09 13.29
C GLU A 129 -24.66 -3.58 13.83
N SER A 130 -25.15 -2.45 13.32
CA SER A 130 -26.49 -1.94 13.60
C SER A 130 -27.21 -1.58 12.29
N ASN A 131 -28.54 -1.45 12.35
CA ASN A 131 -29.34 -1.06 11.18
C ASN A 131 -28.94 0.36 10.73
N GLY A 132 -28.12 0.43 9.68
CA GLY A 132 -27.56 1.69 9.15
C GLY A 132 -26.03 1.75 9.10
N GLY A 133 -25.31 0.76 9.64
CA GLY A 133 -23.86 0.65 9.52
C GLY A 133 -23.18 -0.02 10.70
N ALA A 134 -21.84 -0.02 10.68
CA ALA A 134 -21.03 -0.57 11.75
C ALA A 134 -20.58 0.51 12.75
N THR A 135 -20.81 0.28 14.04
CA THR A 135 -20.39 1.16 15.14
C THR A 135 -19.24 0.52 15.91
N PHE A 136 -18.27 1.33 16.35
CA PHE A 136 -17.22 0.88 17.25
C PHE A 136 -17.62 1.08 18.70
N VAL A 137 -17.38 0.07 19.52
CA VAL A 137 -17.55 0.14 20.96
C VAL A 137 -16.23 -0.22 21.63
N PRO A 138 -15.56 0.69 22.34
CA PRO A 138 -14.29 0.41 23.01
C PRO A 138 -14.45 -0.68 24.10
N GLU A 139 -13.43 -1.52 24.31
CA GLU A 139 -13.49 -2.66 25.25
C GLU A 139 -13.48 -2.23 26.73
N SER A 140 -12.94 -1.05 27.02
CA SER A 140 -12.97 -0.42 28.35
C SER A 140 -13.64 0.94 28.25
N LYS A 141 -14.15 1.48 29.37
CA LYS A 141 -14.76 2.83 29.43
C LYS A 141 -13.90 3.93 28.78
N ASN A 142 -12.59 3.68 28.64
CA ASN A 142 -11.60 4.61 28.14
C ASN A 142 -10.90 4.14 26.85
N GLY A 143 -11.20 2.94 26.34
CA GLY A 143 -10.58 2.35 25.13
C GLY A 143 -9.06 2.08 25.17
N ILE A 144 -8.37 2.51 26.23
CA ILE A 144 -6.92 2.41 26.43
C ILE A 144 -6.65 1.31 27.45
N VAL A 145 -5.65 0.46 27.15
CA VAL A 145 -5.15 -0.54 28.09
C VAL A 145 -4.41 0.19 29.22
N GLU A 146 -4.81 -0.05 30.47
CA GLU A 146 -4.19 0.59 31.63
C GLU A 146 -2.68 0.27 31.68
N GLY A 147 -1.84 1.32 31.81
CA GLY A 147 -0.38 1.19 31.81
C GLY A 147 0.28 1.13 30.43
N ALA A 148 -0.48 1.16 29.33
CA ALA A 148 0.09 1.18 27.98
C ALA A 148 0.84 2.49 27.68
N THR A 149 1.96 2.38 26.95
CA THR A 149 2.67 3.54 26.40
C THR A 149 1.84 4.20 25.29
N LYS A 150 2.19 5.43 24.90
CA LYS A 150 1.38 6.18 23.90
C LYS A 150 1.40 5.57 22.49
N ASP A 151 2.39 4.73 22.22
CA ASP A 151 2.77 4.14 20.94
C ASP A 151 2.67 2.59 20.97
N TYR A 152 1.95 2.02 21.94
CA TYR A 152 1.85 0.57 22.09
C TYR A 152 1.21 -0.09 20.86
N THR A 153 1.80 -1.18 20.39
CA THR A 153 1.23 -2.00 19.31
C THR A 153 0.02 -2.77 19.85
N ILE A 154 -1.11 -2.72 19.14
CA ILE A 154 -2.25 -3.57 19.47
C ILE A 154 -2.18 -4.87 18.67
N GLN A 155 -2.29 -6.00 19.37
CA GLN A 155 -2.55 -7.31 18.75
C GLN A 155 -4.04 -7.44 18.45
N LEU A 156 -4.38 -7.83 17.23
CA LEU A 156 -5.75 -8.02 16.79
C LEU A 156 -6.11 -9.50 16.98
N ASP A 157 -7.30 -9.77 17.51
CA ASP A 157 -7.84 -11.13 17.60
C ASP A 157 -8.91 -11.30 16.50
N PRO A 158 -8.54 -11.84 15.32
CA PRO A 158 -9.46 -11.98 14.20
C PRO A 158 -10.61 -12.97 14.48
N GLY A 159 -10.56 -13.75 15.56
CA GLY A 159 -11.61 -14.70 15.93
C GLY A 159 -12.84 -14.06 16.60
N ASN A 160 -12.67 -12.89 17.22
CA ASN A 160 -13.63 -12.37 18.21
C ASN A 160 -14.34 -11.06 17.83
N GLY A 161 -14.27 -10.61 16.57
CA GLY A 161 -14.94 -9.37 16.14
C GLY A 161 -14.34 -8.10 16.75
N ARG A 162 -13.11 -8.18 17.27
CA ARG A 162 -12.36 -7.04 17.79
C ARG A 162 -12.04 -6.05 16.67
N GLY A 163 -12.21 -4.77 16.99
CA GLY A 163 -11.85 -3.62 16.17
C GLY A 163 -10.83 -2.75 16.89
N HIS A 164 -10.12 -1.93 16.15
CA HIS A 164 -9.03 -1.10 16.67
C HIS A 164 -9.07 0.25 16.02
N GLY A 165 -8.75 1.32 16.74
CA GLY A 165 -8.78 2.67 16.19
C GLY A 165 -7.78 3.61 16.82
N LEU A 166 -7.86 4.86 16.41
CA LEU A 166 -7.11 5.96 16.99
C LEU A 166 -8.03 6.82 17.86
N CYS A 167 -7.52 7.35 18.97
CA CYS A 167 -8.29 8.13 19.92
C CYS A 167 -7.55 9.41 20.33
N LEU A 168 -8.24 10.55 20.25
CA LEU A 168 -7.85 11.80 20.93
C LEU A 168 -8.23 11.69 22.41
N VAL A 169 -7.26 11.99 23.27
CA VAL A 169 -7.40 11.91 24.71
C VAL A 169 -7.19 13.30 25.29
N PHE A 170 -8.28 13.89 25.81
CA PHE A 170 -8.28 15.24 26.39
C PHE A 170 -7.80 15.26 27.86
N ARG A 171 -7.34 14.12 28.39
CA ARG A 171 -6.72 14.07 29.71
C ARG A 171 -5.45 14.93 29.72
N ASN A 172 -5.36 15.86 30.66
CA ASN A 172 -4.23 16.80 30.79
C ASN A 172 -4.02 17.60 29.49
N MET A 173 -5.11 17.95 28.81
CA MET A 173 -5.08 18.79 27.61
C MET A 173 -4.54 20.18 27.96
N GLU A 174 -3.78 20.78 27.06
CA GLU A 174 -3.29 22.16 27.16
C GLU A 174 -4.02 23.02 26.12
N ALA A 175 -4.71 24.06 26.57
CA ALA A 175 -5.38 25.02 25.70
C ALA A 175 -4.43 26.20 25.37
N LYS A 176 -4.43 26.65 24.12
CA LYS A 176 -3.71 27.87 23.68
C LYS A 176 -4.61 28.75 22.83
N ALA A 177 -4.86 29.97 23.28
CA ALA A 177 -5.60 30.97 22.53
C ALA A 177 -4.64 31.73 21.61
N ILE A 178 -5.01 31.86 20.34
CA ILE A 178 -4.23 32.55 19.31
C ILE A 178 -5.11 33.65 18.74
N SER A 179 -4.70 34.90 18.94
CA SER A 179 -5.38 36.05 18.36
C SER A 179 -4.38 37.14 17.99
N THR A 180 -4.72 37.91 16.95
CA THR A 180 -4.01 39.14 16.62
C THR A 180 -4.55 40.34 17.40
N ASP A 181 -5.78 40.23 17.92
CA ASP A 181 -6.45 41.25 18.71
C ASP A 181 -5.80 41.45 20.08
N THR A 182 -5.55 42.71 20.45
CA THR A 182 -4.84 43.07 21.69
C THR A 182 -5.64 42.73 22.93
N THR A 183 -6.97 42.88 22.89
CA THR A 183 -7.85 42.53 24.02
C THR A 183 -7.82 41.03 24.23
N MET A 184 -7.94 40.24 23.16
CA MET A 184 -7.91 38.78 23.23
C MET A 184 -6.56 38.26 23.73
N LYS A 185 -5.44 38.93 23.41
CA LYS A 185 -4.13 38.58 23.99
C LYS A 185 -4.09 38.75 25.51
N ASN A 186 -4.75 39.77 26.05
CA ASN A 186 -4.87 39.97 27.50
C ASN A 186 -5.83 38.97 28.15
N LEU A 187 -6.84 38.50 27.41
CA LEU A 187 -7.79 37.47 27.86
C LEU A 187 -7.33 36.03 27.59
N ALA A 188 -6.18 35.83 26.94
CA ALA A 188 -5.70 34.50 26.57
C ALA A 188 -5.52 33.60 27.80
N ALA A 189 -4.76 34.04 28.81
CA ALA A 189 -4.49 33.26 30.01
C ALA A 189 -5.76 32.82 30.79
N PRO A 190 -6.74 33.70 31.09
CA PRO A 190 -7.96 33.28 31.76
C PRO A 190 -8.82 32.35 30.89
N ILE A 191 -8.90 32.57 29.57
CA ILE A 191 -9.59 31.66 28.64
C ILE A 191 -8.91 30.29 28.63
N GLU A 192 -7.59 30.24 28.44
CA GLU A 192 -6.80 29.01 28.42
C GLU A 192 -6.96 28.23 29.73
N THR A 193 -6.95 28.92 30.87
CA THR A 193 -7.14 28.31 32.19
C THR A 193 -8.55 27.75 32.36
N GLY A 194 -9.59 28.53 32.06
CA GLY A 194 -10.98 28.07 32.19
C GLY A 194 -11.30 26.88 31.27
N ILE A 195 -10.78 26.89 30.05
CA ILE A 195 -10.93 25.76 29.14
C ILE A 195 -10.14 24.55 29.63
N THR A 196 -8.89 24.72 30.07
CA THR A 196 -8.09 23.60 30.61
C THR A 196 -8.78 22.95 31.81
N GLU A 197 -9.39 23.74 32.69
CA GLU A 197 -10.17 23.24 33.84
C GLU A 197 -11.48 22.58 33.42
N HIS A 198 -12.19 23.11 32.42
CA HIS A 198 -13.41 22.49 31.87
C HIS A 198 -13.14 21.03 31.47
N PHE A 199 -12.01 20.76 30.79
CA PHE A 199 -11.58 19.41 30.42
C PHE A 199 -10.80 18.66 31.53
N GLY A 200 -10.48 19.34 32.63
CA GLY A 200 -9.77 18.79 33.80
C GLY A 200 -10.72 18.11 34.79
N ASP A 201 -11.84 18.77 35.11
CA ASP A 201 -12.85 18.28 36.05
C ASP A 201 -13.93 17.44 35.34
N ALA A 202 -14.20 17.69 34.07
CA ALA A 202 -15.08 16.86 33.25
C ALA A 202 -14.30 15.63 32.75
N LYS A 203 -14.64 14.47 33.33
CA LYS A 203 -14.52 13.11 32.77
C LYS A 203 -13.66 13.01 31.50
N LYS A 204 -12.50 12.37 31.61
CA LYS A 204 -11.64 11.91 30.48
C LYS A 204 -12.45 11.75 29.18
N ILE A 205 -12.38 12.76 28.30
CA ILE A 205 -13.09 12.74 27.03
C ILE A 205 -12.21 12.01 26.02
N TYR A 206 -12.79 10.98 25.42
CA TYR A 206 -12.16 10.12 24.43
C TYR A 206 -12.89 10.29 23.12
N TYR A 207 -12.20 10.82 22.11
CA TYR A 207 -12.75 10.95 20.77
C TYR A 207 -12.05 10.00 19.83
N TYR A 208 -12.81 9.12 19.19
CA TYR A 208 -12.26 8.03 18.39
C TYR A 208 -12.28 8.39 16.90
N LEU A 209 -11.10 8.49 16.28
CA LEU A 209 -10.87 8.70 14.85
C LEU A 209 -11.14 7.44 13.99
N ARG A 210 -11.80 6.43 14.58
CA ARG A 210 -12.38 5.21 13.97
C ARG A 210 -11.39 4.11 13.52
N VAL A 211 -11.94 3.04 12.92
CA VAL A 211 -11.60 1.64 13.25
C VAL A 211 -11.17 0.75 12.08
N LEU A 212 -10.04 0.05 12.22
CA LEU A 212 -9.76 -1.20 11.53
C LEU A 212 -10.54 -2.33 12.19
N SER A 213 -11.50 -2.86 11.45
CA SER A 213 -12.27 -4.04 11.85
C SER A 213 -12.13 -5.12 10.79
N LYS A 214 -12.39 -6.36 11.19
CA LYS A 214 -12.68 -7.45 10.25
C LYS A 214 -13.95 -7.14 9.45
N TYR A 215 -13.83 -6.47 8.32
CA TYR A 215 -14.84 -6.53 7.27
C TYR A 215 -14.70 -7.89 6.58
N THR A 216 -15.82 -8.52 6.23
CA THR A 216 -15.81 -9.84 5.59
C THR A 216 -16.61 -9.81 4.29
N PRO A 217 -16.10 -9.22 3.20
CA PRO A 217 -16.64 -9.51 1.88
C PRO A 217 -16.08 -10.86 1.42
N SER A 218 -16.88 -11.61 0.63
CA SER A 218 -16.55 -12.86 -0.10
C SER A 218 -15.44 -13.75 0.51
N TYR A 219 -15.81 -14.95 0.99
CA TYR A 219 -14.87 -15.98 1.49
C TYR A 219 -13.73 -16.36 0.54
N VAL A 220 -13.84 -16.01 -0.75
CA VAL A 220 -12.97 -16.52 -1.80
C VAL A 220 -11.62 -15.78 -1.87
N ASN A 221 -11.53 -14.50 -1.44
CA ASN A 221 -10.31 -13.68 -1.57
C ASN A 221 -9.97 -12.84 -0.32
N ARG A 222 -9.81 -13.47 0.85
CA ARG A 222 -9.32 -12.75 2.05
C ARG A 222 -7.80 -12.57 2.02
N LEU A 223 -7.34 -11.55 1.31
CA LEU A 223 -5.95 -11.11 1.35
C LEU A 223 -5.79 -10.06 2.47
N LEU A 224 -4.61 -10.02 3.09
CA LEU A 224 -4.20 -8.97 4.05
C LEU A 224 -5.10 -8.83 5.30
N GLU A 225 -5.60 -9.93 5.86
CA GLU A 225 -6.33 -9.91 7.15
C GLU A 225 -5.42 -9.38 8.26
N PRO A 226 -5.70 -8.23 8.89
CA PRO A 226 -4.77 -7.60 9.82
C PRO A 226 -4.68 -8.37 11.14
N LEU A 227 -3.48 -8.43 11.72
CA LEU A 227 -3.11 -9.11 12.98
C LEU A 227 -2.48 -8.20 14.02
N ALA A 228 -1.84 -7.10 13.62
CA ALA A 228 -1.35 -6.10 14.56
C ALA A 228 -1.38 -4.71 13.93
N PHE A 229 -1.45 -3.68 14.76
CA PHE A 229 -1.56 -2.30 14.31
C PHE A 229 -0.73 -1.33 15.15
N ASN A 230 -0.13 -0.35 14.50
CA ASN A 230 0.45 0.84 15.10
C ASN A 230 0.31 2.06 14.17
N PHE A 231 0.68 3.25 14.64
CA PHE A 231 0.68 4.47 13.84
C PHE A 231 1.87 5.37 14.16
N SER A 232 2.12 6.30 13.26
CA SER A 232 3.03 7.43 13.44
C SER A 232 2.44 8.66 12.77
N ILE A 233 2.78 9.83 13.30
CA ILE A 233 2.41 11.11 12.70
C ILE A 233 3.65 11.84 12.25
N THR A 234 3.55 12.52 11.11
CA THR A 234 4.55 13.48 10.64
C THR A 234 3.90 14.87 10.64
N PRO A 235 4.49 15.87 11.30
CA PRO A 235 3.95 17.22 11.34
C PRO A 235 3.98 17.88 9.94
N PRO A 236 3.10 18.87 9.68
CA PRO A 236 3.15 19.67 8.48
C PRO A 236 4.41 20.54 8.41
N ASP A 237 4.88 20.81 7.20
CA ASP A 237 5.94 21.77 6.88
C ASP A 237 5.28 23.02 6.30
N ASN A 238 4.93 23.97 7.17
CA ASN A 238 4.16 25.15 6.81
C ASN A 238 4.92 26.07 5.84
N ASP A 239 6.24 26.16 5.97
CA ASP A 239 7.08 26.99 5.10
C ASP A 239 7.03 26.51 3.65
N ARG A 240 7.00 25.19 3.46
CA ARG A 240 6.90 24.54 2.14
C ARG A 240 5.47 24.20 1.74
N ARG A 241 4.48 24.51 2.59
CA ARG A 241 3.06 24.16 2.43
C ARG A 241 2.84 22.66 2.18
N ILE A 242 3.54 21.83 2.93
CA ILE A 242 3.38 20.38 2.85
C ILE A 242 2.54 19.94 4.06
N PRO A 243 1.38 19.32 3.85
CA PRO A 243 0.53 18.92 4.96
C PRO A 243 1.14 17.75 5.73
N GLY A 244 0.69 17.60 6.97
CA GLY A 244 1.07 16.49 7.83
C GLY A 244 0.60 15.15 7.26
N VAL A 245 1.11 14.05 7.82
CA VAL A 245 0.77 12.69 7.38
C VAL A 245 0.50 11.81 8.58
N LEU A 246 -0.63 11.11 8.55
CA LEU A 246 -0.85 9.94 9.41
C LEU A 246 -0.40 8.70 8.65
N THR A 247 0.51 7.94 9.24
CA THR A 247 0.96 6.65 8.71
C THR A 247 0.56 5.54 9.68
N THR A 248 -0.11 4.51 9.17
CA THR A 248 -0.47 3.32 9.92
C THR A 248 0.36 2.13 9.47
N TRP A 249 0.83 1.35 10.43
CA TRP A 249 1.69 0.19 10.26
C TRP A 249 0.92 -1.05 10.68
N ILE A 250 0.79 -2.02 9.78
CA ILE A 250 -0.14 -3.13 9.91
C ILE A 250 0.61 -4.44 9.66
N SER A 251 0.51 -5.38 10.59
CA SER A 251 0.89 -6.77 10.34
C SER A 251 -0.32 -7.55 9.87
N VAL A 252 -0.16 -8.50 8.97
CA VAL A 252 -1.26 -9.27 8.38
C VAL A 252 -1.02 -10.78 8.46
N LYS A 253 -2.09 -11.55 8.34
CA LYS A 253 -2.04 -13.00 8.34
C LYS A 253 -1.27 -13.51 7.13
N GLY A 254 -0.26 -14.35 7.38
CA GLY A 254 0.64 -14.88 6.35
C GLY A 254 1.77 -13.91 5.97
N GLY A 255 1.79 -12.70 6.53
CA GLY A 255 2.90 -11.76 6.43
C GLY A 255 4.14 -12.21 7.22
N GLU A 256 5.21 -11.42 7.14
CA GLU A 256 6.46 -11.65 7.88
C GLU A 256 6.20 -11.48 9.39
N GLY A 257 5.32 -10.52 9.72
CA GLY A 257 5.06 -10.12 11.10
C GLY A 257 6.30 -9.50 11.78
N GLY A 258 6.19 -9.22 13.08
CA GLY A 258 7.34 -8.75 13.86
C GLY A 258 7.78 -7.31 13.57
N GLY A 259 6.87 -6.48 13.03
CA GLY A 259 7.10 -5.06 12.76
C GLY A 259 7.82 -4.34 13.89
N GLN A 260 8.76 -3.47 13.52
CA GLN A 260 9.58 -2.74 14.47
C GLN A 260 8.66 -2.00 15.45
N GLN A 261 8.89 -2.25 16.74
CA GLN A 261 8.13 -1.57 17.79
C GLN A 261 8.64 -0.14 17.91
N PRO A 262 7.77 0.89 17.85
CA PRO A 262 8.18 2.24 18.17
C PRO A 262 8.62 2.30 19.63
N SER A 263 9.48 3.28 19.92
CA SER A 263 9.68 3.75 21.28
C SER A 263 9.64 5.27 21.26
N GLY A 264 9.36 5.90 22.41
CA GLY A 264 9.36 7.36 22.52
C GLY A 264 10.67 8.05 22.06
N GLN A 265 11.78 7.32 21.95
CA GLN A 265 13.04 7.81 21.38
C GLN A 265 13.23 7.47 19.90
N ASN A 266 12.53 6.44 19.39
CA ASN A 266 12.59 5.97 18.01
C ASN A 266 11.18 5.77 17.46
N PRO A 267 10.46 6.85 17.11
CA PRO A 267 9.18 6.73 16.43
C PRO A 267 9.36 6.10 15.05
N LEU A 268 8.31 5.44 14.57
CA LEU A 268 8.29 4.87 13.23
C LEU A 268 8.21 5.99 12.19
N TYR A 269 9.15 5.97 11.25
CA TYR A 269 9.15 6.87 10.10
C TYR A 269 9.40 6.09 8.83
N PHE A 270 8.82 6.57 7.73
CA PHE A 270 9.12 6.05 6.41
C PHE A 270 10.51 6.54 5.98
N ARG A 271 11.45 5.60 5.82
CA ARG A 271 12.86 5.88 5.53
C ARG A 271 13.38 5.01 4.38
N PRO A 272 12.94 5.25 3.13
CA PRO A 272 13.21 4.36 2.01
C PRO A 272 14.71 4.25 1.67
N ASP A 273 15.49 5.29 1.97
CA ASP A 273 16.93 5.41 1.71
C ASP A 273 17.72 5.77 2.99
N GLY A 274 17.14 5.50 4.16
CA GLY A 274 17.68 5.90 5.46
C GLY A 274 17.34 7.34 5.88
N GLN A 275 16.83 8.18 4.99
CA GLN A 275 16.32 9.51 5.32
C GLN A 275 14.80 9.50 5.48
N THR A 276 14.28 10.29 6.43
CA THR A 276 12.84 10.39 6.67
C THR A 276 12.16 11.11 5.49
N GLN A 277 11.31 10.40 4.77
CA GLN A 277 10.61 10.87 3.57
C GLN A 277 9.09 10.76 3.73
N CYS A 278 8.34 11.47 2.89
CA CYS A 278 6.89 11.34 2.86
C CYS A 278 6.51 10.06 2.10
N PRO A 279 5.72 9.15 2.69
CA PRO A 279 5.25 7.95 1.98
C PRO A 279 4.19 8.25 0.91
N ILE A 280 3.69 9.50 0.84
CA ILE A 280 2.68 9.93 -0.13
C ILE A 280 3.38 10.75 -1.24
N PRO A 281 3.38 10.28 -2.50
CA PRO A 281 3.95 11.02 -3.62
C PRO A 281 3.22 12.34 -3.93
N LYS A 282 3.89 13.25 -4.67
CA LYS A 282 3.24 14.44 -5.24
C LYS A 282 2.07 14.03 -6.13
N GLY A 283 0.94 14.73 -6.01
CA GLY A 283 -0.27 14.49 -6.81
C GLY A 283 -1.18 13.38 -6.27
N SER A 284 -0.93 12.90 -5.06
CA SER A 284 -1.80 11.95 -4.35
C SER A 284 -2.05 12.44 -2.93
N SER A 285 -3.16 12.01 -2.32
CA SER A 285 -3.44 12.29 -0.90
C SER A 285 -3.40 11.05 0.00
N ALA A 286 -3.11 9.87 -0.57
CA ALA A 286 -2.88 8.64 0.18
C ALA A 286 -1.93 7.69 -0.56
N SER A 287 -1.39 6.72 0.17
CA SER A 287 -0.63 5.62 -0.39
C SER A 287 -0.76 4.35 0.43
N VAL A 288 -0.59 3.21 -0.25
CA VAL A 288 -0.46 1.89 0.35
C VAL A 288 0.87 1.31 -0.07
N ILE A 289 1.65 0.84 0.90
CA ILE A 289 2.92 0.16 0.68
C ILE A 289 2.83 -1.24 1.29
N ILE A 290 3.16 -2.29 0.53
CA ILE A 290 3.07 -3.68 0.96
C ILE A 290 4.45 -4.31 0.87
N SER A 291 4.89 -4.98 1.93
CA SER A 291 6.22 -5.57 1.98
C SER A 291 6.43 -6.61 0.87
N SER A 292 7.67 -6.73 0.40
CA SER A 292 8.04 -7.74 -0.60
C SER A 292 7.67 -9.16 -0.15
N TYR A 293 7.84 -9.46 1.14
CA TYR A 293 7.51 -10.75 1.73
C TYR A 293 6.01 -11.02 1.69
N THR A 294 5.19 -10.04 2.08
CA THR A 294 3.73 -10.16 2.06
C THR A 294 3.23 -10.31 0.62
N MET A 295 3.77 -9.52 -0.32
CA MET A 295 3.43 -9.67 -1.74
C MET A 295 3.83 -11.04 -2.29
N ALA A 296 5.02 -11.54 -1.96
CA ALA A 296 5.47 -12.86 -2.38
C ALA A 296 4.55 -13.97 -1.85
N ASN A 297 4.36 -14.04 -0.53
CA ASN A 297 3.73 -15.18 0.14
C ASN A 297 2.21 -15.13 0.14
N CYS A 298 1.62 -13.93 0.24
CA CYS A 298 0.16 -13.80 0.28
C CYS A 298 -0.45 -13.64 -1.11
N PHE A 299 0.27 -13.05 -2.09
CA PHE A 299 -0.30 -12.72 -3.40
C PHE A 299 0.32 -13.53 -4.55
N PHE A 300 1.61 -13.38 -4.82
CA PHE A 300 2.24 -13.97 -6.02
C PHE A 300 2.30 -15.50 -5.97
N ILE A 301 2.88 -16.08 -4.91
CA ILE A 301 3.05 -17.54 -4.81
C ILE A 301 1.71 -18.28 -4.92
N PRO A 302 0.64 -17.91 -4.18
CA PRO A 302 -0.67 -18.58 -4.30
C PRO A 302 -1.26 -18.50 -5.72
N ASN A 303 -1.10 -17.38 -6.41
CA ASN A 303 -1.57 -17.23 -7.80
C ASN A 303 -0.72 -18.05 -8.78
N LEU A 304 0.61 -18.04 -8.63
CA LEU A 304 1.53 -18.77 -9.49
C LEU A 304 1.40 -20.29 -9.34
N LEU A 305 1.06 -20.80 -8.15
CA LEU A 305 0.85 -22.23 -7.90
C LEU A 305 -0.26 -22.87 -8.75
N ARG A 306 -1.12 -22.06 -9.40
CA ARG A 306 -2.13 -22.53 -10.37
C ARG A 306 -1.49 -23.05 -11.67
N SER A 307 -0.35 -22.50 -12.05
CA SER A 307 0.34 -22.78 -13.32
C SER A 307 1.76 -23.31 -13.14
N PHE A 308 2.29 -23.30 -11.92
CA PHE A 308 3.64 -23.73 -11.58
C PHE A 308 3.66 -24.58 -10.31
N LYS A 309 4.59 -25.53 -10.20
CA LYS A 309 4.89 -26.30 -8.98
C LYS A 309 6.16 -25.75 -8.33
N ASN A 310 6.36 -26.08 -7.05
CA ASN A 310 7.59 -25.77 -6.32
C ASN A 310 7.97 -24.27 -6.35
N VAL A 311 6.96 -23.39 -6.46
CA VAL A 311 7.16 -21.95 -6.60
C VAL A 311 7.81 -21.40 -5.35
N LYS A 312 8.90 -20.66 -5.51
CA LYS A 312 9.58 -19.94 -4.42
C LYS A 312 10.18 -18.63 -4.92
N GLN A 313 10.43 -17.71 -4.00
CA GLN A 313 11.11 -16.45 -4.31
C GLN A 313 12.62 -16.67 -4.52
N LYS A 314 13.18 -16.13 -5.60
CA LYS A 314 14.58 -16.22 -6.00
C LYS A 314 15.35 -15.05 -5.37
N ASP A 315 15.77 -15.24 -4.12
CA ASP A 315 16.46 -14.26 -3.27
C ASP A 315 15.63 -13.02 -2.86
N ASN A 316 15.83 -12.52 -1.62
CA ASN A 316 15.06 -11.41 -1.04
C ASN A 316 15.84 -10.08 -0.99
N THR A 317 16.86 -9.91 -1.84
CA THR A 317 17.88 -8.85 -1.67
C THR A 317 17.73 -7.64 -2.59
N GLY A 318 16.76 -7.61 -3.52
CA GLY A 318 16.57 -6.42 -4.35
C GLY A 318 15.31 -6.39 -5.21
N GLU A 319 15.10 -7.42 -6.01
CA GLU A 319 13.99 -7.53 -6.96
C GLU A 319 13.01 -8.62 -6.50
N LEU A 320 11.73 -8.45 -6.83
CA LEU A 320 10.74 -9.49 -6.61
C LEU A 320 10.79 -10.48 -7.79
N ALA A 321 11.50 -11.59 -7.59
CA ALA A 321 11.65 -12.65 -8.56
C ALA A 321 11.27 -14.02 -7.98
N PHE A 322 10.79 -14.92 -8.83
CA PHE A 322 10.37 -16.26 -8.46
C PHE A 322 10.94 -17.30 -9.41
N GLU A 323 11.06 -18.52 -8.92
CA GLU A 323 11.29 -19.69 -9.74
C GLU A 323 10.22 -20.76 -9.43
N GLY A 324 9.80 -21.49 -10.46
CA GLY A 324 8.84 -22.59 -10.32
C GLY A 324 8.78 -23.46 -11.56
N ASP A 325 8.37 -24.72 -11.39
CA ASP A 325 8.34 -25.71 -12.45
C ASP A 325 7.02 -25.61 -13.21
N MET A 326 7.04 -25.47 -14.53
CA MET A 326 5.83 -25.22 -15.32
C MET A 326 4.88 -26.43 -15.26
N GLN A 327 3.59 -26.18 -15.01
CA GLN A 327 2.53 -27.19 -15.09
C GLN A 327 1.89 -27.16 -16.48
N ALA A 328 2.58 -27.72 -17.47
CA ALA A 328 2.06 -27.89 -18.82
C ALA A 328 2.46 -29.26 -19.39
N GLU A 329 1.80 -29.68 -20.46
CA GLU A 329 2.24 -30.84 -21.23
C GLU A 329 3.61 -30.56 -21.88
N ASN A 330 4.38 -31.62 -22.08
CA ASN A 330 5.65 -31.53 -22.79
C ASN A 330 5.44 -30.91 -24.17
N ILE A 331 6.41 -30.11 -24.61
CA ILE A 331 6.40 -29.57 -25.96
C ILE A 331 6.85 -30.69 -26.90
N TYR A 332 5.91 -31.20 -27.68
CA TYR A 332 6.18 -32.20 -28.70
C TYR A 332 6.58 -31.54 -30.01
N VAL A 333 7.73 -31.95 -30.54
CA VAL A 333 8.16 -31.68 -31.91
C VAL A 333 7.91 -32.93 -32.73
N GLU A 334 7.04 -32.82 -33.74
CA GLU A 334 6.64 -33.95 -34.57
C GLU A 334 7.82 -34.60 -35.29
N ALA A 335 7.78 -35.93 -35.39
CA ALA A 335 8.70 -36.66 -36.23
C ALA A 335 8.47 -36.31 -37.70
N LEU A 336 9.54 -36.08 -38.44
CA LEU A 336 9.45 -35.87 -39.88
C LEU A 336 9.67 -37.19 -40.61
N ASP A 337 8.73 -37.55 -41.48
CA ASP A 337 8.93 -38.59 -42.49
C ASP A 337 8.28 -38.13 -43.79
N THR A 338 9.08 -37.56 -44.69
CA THR A 338 8.57 -36.95 -45.92
C THR A 338 9.26 -37.52 -47.14
N LYS A 339 8.45 -37.77 -48.17
CA LYS A 339 8.89 -38.13 -49.50
C LYS A 339 8.40 -37.08 -50.49
N ALA A 340 9.30 -36.31 -51.06
CA ALA A 340 8.99 -35.30 -52.07
C ALA A 340 9.46 -35.78 -53.44
N LYS A 341 8.63 -35.62 -54.48
CA LYS A 341 9.06 -35.81 -55.87
C LYS A 341 9.56 -34.47 -56.40
N TYR A 342 10.85 -34.39 -56.75
CA TYR A 342 11.44 -33.20 -57.35
C TYR A 342 11.30 -33.20 -58.88
N SER A 343 11.19 -34.39 -59.48
CA SER A 343 10.89 -34.59 -60.91
C SER A 343 10.18 -35.93 -61.12
N SER A 344 9.81 -36.24 -62.36
CA SER A 344 9.11 -37.49 -62.73
C SER A 344 9.87 -38.76 -62.34
N TRP A 345 11.19 -38.68 -62.14
CA TRP A 345 12.06 -39.84 -61.88
C TRP A 345 12.94 -39.69 -60.63
N GLN A 346 12.72 -38.64 -59.82
CA GLN A 346 13.55 -38.37 -58.63
C GLN A 346 12.66 -38.20 -57.40
N SER A 347 13.06 -38.86 -56.32
CA SER A 347 12.46 -38.67 -54.99
C SER A 347 13.53 -38.22 -54.00
N GLU A 348 13.12 -37.31 -53.12
CA GLU A 348 13.84 -36.93 -51.92
C GLU A 348 13.12 -37.51 -50.71
N TYR A 349 13.89 -38.02 -49.77
CA TYR A 349 13.40 -38.59 -48.53
C TYR A 349 14.10 -37.88 -47.38
N SER A 350 13.32 -37.27 -46.50
CA SER A 350 13.81 -36.60 -45.30
C SER A 350 13.17 -37.25 -44.09
N LYS A 351 14.00 -37.70 -43.15
CA LYS A 351 13.56 -38.30 -41.89
C LYS A 351 14.20 -37.61 -40.70
N GLY A 352 13.39 -37.22 -39.72
CA GLY A 352 13.81 -36.66 -38.44
C GLY A 352 13.05 -37.35 -37.30
N GLU A 353 13.75 -37.66 -36.22
CA GLU A 353 13.11 -38.17 -35.00
C GLU A 353 12.27 -37.05 -34.35
N GLY A 354 11.06 -37.40 -33.89
CA GLY A 354 10.27 -36.52 -33.04
C GLY A 354 10.90 -36.42 -31.65
N VAL A 355 10.70 -35.30 -30.98
CA VAL A 355 11.25 -35.08 -29.63
C VAL A 355 10.20 -34.53 -28.69
N ASP A 356 10.17 -35.07 -27.48
CA ASP A 356 9.47 -34.48 -26.35
C ASP A 356 10.47 -33.61 -25.57
N LEU A 357 10.13 -32.34 -25.40
CA LEU A 357 10.86 -31.39 -24.55
C LEU A 357 10.05 -31.19 -23.27
N PRO A 358 10.49 -31.79 -22.14
CA PRO A 358 9.87 -31.56 -20.84
C PRO A 358 9.93 -30.09 -20.45
N VAL A 359 8.82 -29.58 -19.92
CA VAL A 359 8.71 -28.18 -19.46
C VAL A 359 8.78 -28.05 -17.95
N ASP A 360 8.81 -29.18 -17.23
CA ASP A 360 8.83 -29.28 -15.78
C ASP A 360 10.20 -29.65 -15.21
N THR A 361 11.22 -29.87 -16.05
CA THR A 361 12.56 -30.28 -15.59
C THR A 361 13.48 -29.12 -15.24
N ALA A 362 13.26 -27.94 -15.84
CA ALA A 362 14.00 -26.72 -15.57
C ALA A 362 13.08 -25.68 -14.91
N PRO A 363 13.55 -24.93 -13.91
CA PRO A 363 12.73 -23.90 -13.28
C PRO A 363 12.46 -22.76 -14.27
N THR A 364 11.19 -22.35 -14.34
CA THR A 364 10.78 -21.12 -15.03
C THR A 364 11.07 -19.92 -14.14
N GLU A 365 11.70 -18.89 -14.70
CA GLU A 365 11.98 -17.64 -14.00
C GLU A 365 10.83 -16.65 -14.22
N ILE A 366 10.39 -15.99 -13.15
CA ILE A 366 9.34 -14.98 -13.18
C ILE A 366 9.88 -13.74 -12.47
N THR A 367 9.96 -12.62 -13.19
CA THR A 367 10.50 -11.35 -12.68
C THR A 367 9.44 -10.27 -12.72
N VAL A 368 9.45 -9.40 -11.70
CA VAL A 368 8.55 -8.25 -11.59
C VAL A 368 9.37 -6.97 -11.70
N SER A 369 9.03 -6.13 -12.68
CA SER A 369 9.72 -4.87 -12.91
C SER A 369 9.59 -3.94 -11.70
N GLN A 370 10.70 -3.28 -11.36
CA GLN A 370 10.79 -2.34 -10.26
C GLN A 370 10.28 -0.93 -10.60
N ASP A 371 10.07 -0.65 -11.89
CA ASP A 371 9.67 0.68 -12.34
C ASP A 371 8.15 0.89 -12.22
N VAL A 372 7.74 2.17 -12.28
CA VAL A 372 6.33 2.53 -12.34
C VAL A 372 5.69 1.90 -13.59
N VAL A 373 4.58 1.20 -13.38
CA VAL A 373 3.85 0.52 -14.45
C VAL A 373 3.24 1.56 -15.40
N THR A 374 3.54 1.41 -16.69
CA THR A 374 3.02 2.26 -17.78
C THR A 374 2.36 1.40 -18.86
N ALA A 375 1.58 2.02 -19.74
CA ALA A 375 0.90 1.30 -20.83
C ALA A 375 1.87 0.53 -21.75
N SER A 376 3.12 0.99 -21.87
CA SER A 376 4.18 0.34 -22.66
C SER A 376 5.12 -0.55 -21.83
N SER A 377 4.94 -0.61 -20.51
CA SER A 377 5.82 -1.39 -19.65
C SER A 377 5.53 -2.89 -19.74
N LYS A 378 6.55 -3.69 -19.42
CA LYS A 378 6.46 -5.14 -19.26
C LYS A 378 6.59 -5.46 -17.77
N PRO A 379 5.51 -5.29 -16.98
CA PRO A 379 5.60 -5.29 -15.51
C PRO A 379 5.95 -6.65 -14.93
N VAL A 380 5.60 -7.73 -15.64
CA VAL A 380 5.96 -9.11 -15.27
C VAL A 380 6.48 -9.81 -16.52
N THR A 381 7.62 -10.46 -16.38
CA THR A 381 8.24 -11.28 -17.43
C THR A 381 8.38 -12.71 -16.94
N VAL A 382 7.93 -13.67 -17.75
CA VAL A 382 8.09 -15.11 -17.50
C VAL A 382 9.06 -15.65 -18.54
N SER A 383 10.15 -16.28 -18.11
CA SER A 383 11.21 -16.80 -18.98
C SER A 383 11.49 -18.26 -18.65
N PHE A 384 11.37 -19.14 -19.64
CA PHE A 384 11.64 -20.56 -19.51
C PHE A 384 12.65 -20.99 -20.56
N THR A 385 13.58 -21.87 -20.21
CA THR A 385 14.43 -22.60 -21.15
C THR A 385 14.49 -24.08 -20.74
N SER A 386 14.08 -24.97 -21.63
CA SER A 386 14.11 -26.41 -21.39
C SER A 386 15.54 -26.96 -21.40
N ASP A 387 15.70 -28.15 -20.83
CA ASP A 387 16.88 -28.95 -21.09
C ASP A 387 17.03 -29.26 -22.57
N SER A 388 18.28 -29.44 -23.00
CA SER A 388 18.60 -29.79 -24.38
C SER A 388 18.38 -31.28 -24.65
N LYS A 389 17.75 -31.61 -25.78
CA LYS A 389 17.58 -32.98 -26.28
C LYS A 389 18.22 -33.14 -27.65
N THR A 390 18.95 -34.22 -27.84
CA THR A 390 19.58 -34.53 -29.12
C THR A 390 18.74 -35.53 -29.90
N CYS A 391 18.37 -35.21 -31.13
CA CYS A 391 17.65 -36.09 -32.04
C CYS A 391 18.43 -36.35 -33.33
N LYS A 392 18.13 -37.47 -33.99
CA LYS A 392 18.78 -37.85 -35.25
C LYS A 392 17.98 -37.40 -36.46
N TRP A 393 18.71 -37.10 -37.53
CA TRP A 393 18.13 -36.85 -38.84
C TRP A 393 18.89 -37.57 -39.95
N SER A 394 18.18 -37.85 -41.04
CA SER A 394 18.75 -38.41 -42.26
C SER A 394 18.06 -37.84 -43.50
N TYR A 395 18.84 -37.73 -44.57
CA TYR A 395 18.44 -37.22 -45.86
C TYR A 395 18.96 -38.15 -46.95
N TYR A 396 18.08 -38.51 -47.87
CA TYR A 396 18.39 -39.32 -49.04
C TYR A 396 17.78 -38.69 -50.29
N ARG A 397 18.60 -38.50 -51.33
CA ARG A 397 18.16 -38.06 -52.66
C ARG A 397 18.53 -39.10 -53.70
N ASP A 398 17.53 -39.54 -54.46
CA ASP A 398 17.67 -40.48 -55.57
C ASP A 398 18.48 -39.83 -56.72
N PRO A 399 19.53 -40.49 -57.24
CA PRO A 399 20.24 -40.00 -58.41
C PRO A 399 19.34 -40.12 -59.65
N GLY A 400 18.90 -38.99 -60.20
CA GLY A 400 17.99 -39.00 -61.38
C GLY A 400 18.61 -39.40 -62.72
N VAL A 401 19.76 -40.08 -62.71
CA VAL A 401 20.39 -40.67 -63.90
C VAL A 401 20.90 -42.07 -63.57
N ALA A 402 20.75 -42.99 -64.52
CA ALA A 402 21.25 -44.36 -64.38
C ALA A 402 22.78 -44.36 -64.14
N GLY A 403 23.22 -44.90 -63.01
CA GLY A 403 24.63 -44.91 -62.60
C GLY A 403 25.09 -43.72 -61.74
N GLY A 404 24.21 -42.76 -61.44
CA GLY A 404 24.50 -41.70 -60.48
C GLY A 404 24.63 -42.23 -59.04
N LYS A 405 25.37 -41.53 -58.19
CA LYS A 405 25.49 -41.87 -56.76
C LYS A 405 24.39 -41.15 -55.97
N PRO A 406 23.70 -41.82 -55.04
CA PRO A 406 22.75 -41.17 -54.15
C PRO A 406 23.45 -40.17 -53.24
N THR A 407 22.78 -39.06 -52.95
CA THR A 407 23.21 -38.17 -51.88
C THR A 407 22.65 -38.71 -50.58
N LEU A 408 23.54 -39.10 -49.68
CA LEU A 408 23.24 -39.51 -48.31
C LEU A 408 23.82 -38.48 -47.36
N SER A 409 23.02 -37.99 -46.43
CA SER A 409 23.47 -37.13 -45.35
C SER A 409 22.70 -37.46 -44.08
N GLY A 410 23.30 -37.23 -42.94
CA GLY A 410 22.66 -37.46 -41.65
C GLY A 410 23.53 -36.94 -40.53
N GLY A 411 22.93 -36.83 -39.35
CA GLY A 411 23.62 -36.30 -38.19
C GLY A 411 22.71 -36.23 -36.98
N ASN A 412 23.25 -35.60 -35.94
CA ASN A 412 22.54 -35.28 -34.72
C ASN A 412 22.25 -33.78 -34.71
N VAL A 413 21.11 -33.40 -34.16
CA VAL A 413 20.77 -32.00 -33.86
C VAL A 413 20.34 -31.90 -32.40
N THR A 414 20.81 -30.87 -31.70
CA THR A 414 20.45 -30.62 -30.30
C THR A 414 19.42 -29.51 -30.24
N LEU A 415 18.28 -29.79 -29.60
CA LEU A 415 17.10 -28.94 -29.52
C LEU A 415 16.88 -28.52 -28.08
N ASN A 416 16.59 -27.24 -27.87
CA ASN A 416 16.08 -26.69 -26.63
C ASN A 416 14.90 -25.77 -26.95
N PHE A 417 14.02 -25.57 -25.98
CA PHE A 417 12.85 -24.71 -26.11
C PHE A 417 12.98 -23.54 -25.15
N THR A 418 12.84 -22.31 -25.67
CA THR A 418 12.80 -21.09 -24.87
C THR A 418 11.46 -20.40 -25.06
N TRP A 419 10.85 -19.97 -23.96
CA TRP A 419 9.57 -19.27 -23.95
C TRP A 419 9.64 -18.02 -23.08
N ASN A 420 9.23 -16.89 -23.65
CA ASN A 420 9.15 -15.61 -22.94
C ASN A 420 7.71 -15.08 -23.02
N ALA A 421 7.07 -14.87 -21.87
CA ALA A 421 5.75 -14.27 -21.77
C ALA A 421 5.82 -12.91 -21.10
N VAL A 422 5.02 -11.98 -21.62
CA VAL A 422 4.83 -10.64 -21.07
C VAL A 422 3.35 -10.51 -20.75
N ALA A 423 3.00 -10.00 -19.57
CA ALA A 423 1.63 -9.94 -19.07
C ALA A 423 0.66 -9.03 -19.87
N THR A 424 1.14 -8.32 -20.89
CA THR A 424 0.33 -7.61 -21.89
C THR A 424 0.34 -8.42 -23.18
N ASP A 425 -0.82 -8.89 -23.62
CA ASP A 425 -1.01 -9.73 -24.81
C ASP A 425 0.01 -9.46 -25.93
N GLU A 426 0.95 -10.41 -26.06
CA GLU A 426 1.40 -11.07 -27.29
C GLU A 426 2.66 -11.87 -26.92
N PRO A 427 2.67 -13.22 -27.06
CA PRO A 427 3.92 -13.98 -26.97
C PRO A 427 4.83 -13.53 -28.12
N THR A 428 5.81 -12.68 -27.80
CA THR A 428 6.78 -12.17 -28.77
C THR A 428 8.04 -13.04 -28.76
N PHE A 429 8.09 -13.89 -29.78
CA PHE A 429 9.30 -14.31 -30.50
C PHE A 429 10.23 -15.40 -29.94
N TRP A 430 10.87 -16.06 -30.92
CA TRP A 430 11.47 -17.39 -30.93
C TRP A 430 12.96 -17.36 -31.30
N LEU A 431 13.64 -18.47 -30.99
CA LEU A 431 14.98 -18.95 -31.39
C LEU A 431 16.19 -18.58 -30.51
N ASN A 432 16.82 -19.61 -29.94
CA ASN A 432 18.28 -19.74 -30.00
C ASN A 432 18.68 -21.22 -30.09
N TRP A 433 19.09 -21.65 -31.29
CA TRP A 433 19.39 -23.05 -31.63
C TRP A 433 20.90 -23.16 -31.87
N ALA A 434 21.61 -23.91 -31.02
CA ALA A 434 23.06 -24.03 -31.08
C ALA A 434 23.49 -25.48 -31.36
N GLY A 435 24.05 -25.73 -32.55
CA GLY A 435 24.80 -26.95 -32.83
C GLY A 435 24.99 -27.33 -34.32
N ALA A 436 26.19 -27.02 -34.84
CA ALA A 436 26.89 -27.59 -36.01
C ALA A 436 26.92 -26.82 -37.36
N SER A 437 28.07 -26.97 -38.04
CA SER A 437 28.81 -25.92 -38.75
C SER A 437 28.74 -25.93 -40.29
N THR A 438 27.74 -26.54 -40.93
CA THR A 438 27.66 -26.52 -42.42
C THR A 438 26.23 -26.56 -42.98
N GLY A 439 25.28 -25.90 -42.32
CA GLY A 439 23.91 -25.73 -42.83
C GLY A 439 22.98 -26.88 -42.43
N TYR A 440 21.81 -26.50 -41.93
CA TYR A 440 20.78 -27.39 -41.43
C TYR A 440 19.81 -27.81 -42.55
N PRO A 441 19.21 -29.02 -42.47
CA PRO A 441 18.11 -29.38 -43.35
C PRO A 441 16.95 -28.38 -43.25
N TYR A 442 16.41 -27.95 -44.39
CA TYR A 442 15.41 -26.87 -44.45
C TYR A 442 14.16 -27.12 -43.60
N PHE A 443 13.80 -28.39 -43.40
CA PHE A 443 12.60 -28.79 -42.68
C PHE A 443 12.62 -28.46 -41.17
N TYR A 444 13.79 -28.28 -40.55
CA TYR A 444 13.88 -27.78 -39.17
C TYR A 444 13.58 -26.28 -39.06
N LYS A 445 13.54 -25.54 -40.18
CA LYS A 445 13.22 -24.09 -40.18
C LYS A 445 11.72 -23.81 -40.00
N ASP A 446 10.88 -24.80 -40.27
CA ASP A 446 9.41 -24.67 -40.28
C ASP A 446 8.73 -25.39 -39.10
N ILE A 447 9.51 -25.88 -38.12
CA ILE A 447 8.95 -26.54 -36.93
C ILE A 447 8.34 -25.47 -36.01
N HIS A 448 7.02 -25.56 -35.81
CA HIS A 448 6.29 -24.74 -34.85
C HIS A 448 6.10 -25.54 -33.56
N ALA A 449 6.76 -25.12 -32.47
CA ALA A 449 6.43 -25.62 -31.14
C ALA A 449 5.13 -24.95 -30.64
N PRO A 450 4.16 -25.70 -30.09
CA PRO A 450 2.96 -25.11 -29.52
C PRO A 450 3.28 -24.21 -28.31
N LYS A 451 2.44 -23.21 -28.06
CA LYS A 451 2.49 -22.41 -26.83
C LYS A 451 2.19 -23.32 -25.63
N PRO A 452 2.92 -23.22 -24.50
CA PRO A 452 2.53 -23.91 -23.28
C PRO A 452 1.11 -23.51 -22.85
N ASN A 453 0.26 -24.49 -22.58
CA ASN A 453 -1.13 -24.27 -22.16
C ASN A 453 -1.19 -23.91 -20.68
N ILE A 454 -0.84 -22.67 -20.33
CA ILE A 454 -0.87 -22.17 -18.95
C ILE A 454 -1.69 -20.88 -18.81
N ASN A 455 -2.33 -20.72 -17.66
CA ASN A 455 -3.12 -19.52 -17.33
C ASN A 455 -2.34 -18.63 -16.34
N LEU A 456 -1.93 -17.45 -16.80
CA LEU A 456 -1.20 -16.48 -15.96
C LEU A 456 -2.12 -15.44 -15.31
N SER A 457 -3.44 -15.61 -15.40
CA SER A 457 -4.40 -14.69 -14.76
C SER A 457 -4.26 -14.76 -13.24
N MET A 458 -4.06 -13.62 -12.61
CA MET A 458 -4.02 -13.47 -11.17
C MET A 458 -5.32 -12.85 -10.65
N ASP A 459 -5.71 -13.22 -9.45
CA ASP A 459 -6.81 -12.56 -8.76
C ASP A 459 -6.45 -11.10 -8.44
N ALA A 460 -7.46 -10.24 -8.30
CA ALA A 460 -7.24 -8.86 -7.88
C ALA A 460 -6.72 -8.81 -6.42
N LEU A 461 -5.76 -7.90 -6.17
CA LEU A 461 -5.29 -7.61 -4.82
C LEU A 461 -6.38 -6.88 -4.02
N ASP A 462 -6.91 -7.52 -2.99
CA ASP A 462 -7.84 -6.89 -2.06
C ASP A 462 -7.06 -6.26 -0.88
N TYR A 463 -7.03 -4.94 -0.84
CA TYR A 463 -6.41 -4.14 0.23
C TYR A 463 -7.45 -3.44 1.14
N VAL A 464 -8.75 -3.67 0.93
CA VAL A 464 -9.85 -2.96 1.63
C VAL A 464 -9.75 -3.12 3.14
N LEU A 465 -9.32 -4.29 3.63
CA LEU A 465 -9.18 -4.56 5.06
C LEU A 465 -8.06 -3.76 5.73
N THR A 466 -7.11 -3.25 4.96
CA THR A 466 -5.97 -2.48 5.46
C THR A 466 -6.12 -0.97 5.24
N THR A 467 -6.98 -0.55 4.30
CA THR A 467 -7.18 0.87 3.95
C THR A 467 -8.45 1.49 4.52
N ASN A 468 -9.26 0.73 5.25
CA ASN A 468 -10.43 1.26 5.92
C ASN A 468 -10.13 1.75 7.35
N VAL A 469 -9.21 2.73 7.46
CA VAL A 469 -8.74 3.21 8.77
C VAL A 469 -9.70 4.22 9.39
N PHE A 470 -10.25 5.16 8.61
CA PHE A 470 -11.06 6.25 9.17
C PHE A 470 -12.59 6.04 9.08
N PHE A 471 -13.11 5.17 8.19
CA PHE A 471 -14.57 5.04 8.00
C PHE A 471 -15.07 3.61 7.74
N PRO A 472 -15.18 2.73 8.76
CA PRO A 472 -15.74 1.39 8.63
C PRO A 472 -16.98 1.32 7.74
N GLY A 473 -16.89 0.47 6.72
CA GLY A 473 -17.93 0.25 5.71
C GLY A 473 -17.89 1.19 4.51
N LYS A 474 -17.06 2.24 4.54
CA LYS A 474 -16.79 3.10 3.38
C LYS A 474 -15.35 2.92 2.92
N ALA A 475 -15.13 2.70 1.64
CA ALA A 475 -13.80 2.77 1.07
C ALA A 475 -13.41 4.25 1.02
N ILE A 476 -12.37 4.64 1.76
CA ILE A 476 -11.84 6.01 1.74
C ILE A 476 -10.58 6.15 0.92
N PHE A 477 -9.86 5.04 0.75
CA PHE A 477 -8.75 4.97 -0.16
C PHE A 477 -9.27 4.59 -1.53
N LYS A 478 -9.27 5.57 -2.43
CA LYS A 478 -9.54 5.36 -3.84
C LYS A 478 -8.21 5.21 -4.56
N ALA A 479 -7.86 3.97 -4.91
CA ALA A 479 -6.64 3.72 -5.66
C ALA A 479 -6.68 4.42 -7.02
N HIS A 480 -5.54 4.95 -7.43
CA HIS A 480 -5.33 5.34 -8.82
C HIS A 480 -5.24 4.11 -9.72
N SER A 481 -5.38 4.32 -11.02
CA SER A 481 -5.11 3.28 -12.02
C SER A 481 -3.70 2.71 -11.78
N PRO A 482 -3.52 1.37 -11.72
CA PRO A 482 -2.20 0.77 -11.60
C PRO A 482 -1.28 1.16 -12.77
N VAL A 483 -1.86 1.37 -13.96
CA VAL A 483 -1.17 1.92 -15.12
C VAL A 483 -1.11 3.43 -15.00
N ALA A 484 0.11 3.94 -14.86
CA ALA A 484 0.36 5.35 -14.69
C ALA A 484 -0.04 6.20 -15.90
N ASN A 485 -0.37 7.46 -15.61
CA ASN A 485 -0.55 8.52 -16.59
C ASN A 485 0.79 8.92 -17.25
N ALA A 486 0.73 9.77 -18.29
CA ALA A 486 1.90 10.12 -19.11
C ALA A 486 3.05 10.75 -18.32
N ASP A 487 2.75 11.51 -17.27
CA ASP A 487 3.68 12.15 -16.36
C ASP A 487 4.11 11.25 -15.18
N LYS A 488 3.56 10.03 -15.07
CA LYS A 488 3.88 9.04 -14.03
C LYS A 488 3.73 9.57 -12.61
N SER A 489 2.79 10.50 -12.39
CA SER A 489 2.53 11.08 -11.08
C SER A 489 1.74 10.14 -10.16
N THR A 490 1.00 9.21 -10.75
CA THR A 490 0.19 8.21 -10.05
C THR A 490 0.42 6.82 -10.66
N GLY A 491 0.17 5.76 -9.89
CA GLY A 491 0.26 4.39 -10.38
C GLY A 491 0.64 3.36 -9.33
N LEU A 492 1.21 2.27 -9.83
CA LEU A 492 1.76 1.15 -9.05
C LEU A 492 3.22 0.90 -9.45
N ALA A 493 4.05 0.51 -8.47
CA ALA A 493 5.41 0.02 -8.70
C ALA A 493 5.78 -1.04 -7.66
N VAL A 494 6.75 -1.91 -7.97
CA VAL A 494 7.30 -2.91 -7.04
C VAL A 494 8.83 -2.77 -6.93
N PRO A 495 9.35 -1.62 -6.46
CA PRO A 495 10.80 -1.39 -6.35
C PRO A 495 11.51 -2.39 -5.43
N ARG A 496 10.83 -2.80 -4.36
CA ARG A 496 11.11 -3.99 -3.54
C ARG A 496 9.83 -4.31 -2.79
N ASP A 497 9.41 -3.36 -1.95
CA ASP A 497 8.06 -3.28 -1.43
C ASP A 497 7.17 -2.63 -2.49
N LEU A 498 5.94 -3.14 -2.66
CA LEU A 498 4.96 -2.56 -3.57
C LEU A 498 4.53 -1.19 -3.05
N ILE A 499 4.36 -0.22 -3.94
CA ILE A 499 3.68 1.04 -3.66
C ILE A 499 2.50 1.22 -4.61
N LEU A 500 1.36 1.58 -4.06
CA LEU A 500 0.14 1.95 -4.78
C LEU A 500 -0.31 3.34 -4.32
N THR A 501 -0.43 4.28 -5.27
CA THR A 501 -0.94 5.62 -5.00
C THR A 501 -2.46 5.66 -4.99
N GLY A 502 -3.04 6.60 -4.25
CA GLY A 502 -4.46 6.88 -4.31
C GLY A 502 -4.83 8.20 -3.65
N ASP A 503 -6.13 8.44 -3.60
CA ASP A 503 -6.71 9.62 -2.98
C ASP A 503 -7.64 9.24 -1.83
N VAL A 504 -7.78 10.19 -0.91
CA VAL A 504 -8.75 10.15 0.17
C VAL A 504 -10.04 10.76 -0.35
N ALA A 505 -11.07 9.93 -0.51
CA ALA A 505 -12.39 10.37 -0.93
C ALA A 505 -13.45 9.49 -0.27
N THR A 506 -14.53 10.09 0.22
CA THR A 506 -15.71 9.32 0.63
C THR A 506 -16.53 8.97 -0.60
N GLU A 507 -16.78 7.68 -0.82
CA GLU A 507 -17.85 7.23 -1.74
C GLU A 507 -19.25 7.62 -1.25
#